data_AF-A0A4Q5SR45-F1
#
_entry.id   AF-A0A4Q5SR45-F1
#
_cell.length_a   1.000
_cell.length_b   1.000
_cell.length_c   1.000
_cell.angle_alpha   90.00
_cell.angle_beta   90.00
_cell.angle_gamma   90.00
#
_symmetry.space_group_name_H-M   'P 1'
#
loop_
_entity.id
_entity.type
_entity.pdbx_description
1 polymer ?
#
loop_
_entity_poly.entity_id
_entity_poly.type
_entity_poly.pdbx_seq_one_letter_code
_entity_poly.pdbx_strand_id
1 'polypeptide(L)'
;MALPAARCWTLVALADRAGDGQERARMLDRARHVELVRMPRKLRPLAVLAGLAQRAGRRGGSDLLGDRLSPLAAIRLGILGR
;
A
#
# COMPACT_ATOMS: atom_id res chain seq x y z
N MET A 1 11.26 -11.72 1.16
CA MET A 1 9.86 -11.57 0.69
C MET A 1 9.16 -10.30 1.18
N ALA A 2 9.45 -9.76 2.38
CA ALA A 2 8.73 -8.58 2.91
C ALA A 2 9.14 -7.22 2.29
N LEU A 3 10.31 -7.13 1.65
CA LEU A 3 10.84 -5.87 1.12
C LEU A 3 9.92 -5.17 0.11
N PRO A 4 9.31 -5.84 -0.88
CA PRO A 4 8.33 -5.21 -1.78
C PRO A 4 7.13 -4.64 -1.03
N ALA A 5 6.59 -5.39 -0.05
CA ALA A 5 5.46 -4.93 0.76
C ALA A 5 5.83 -3.66 1.56
N ALA A 6 6.99 -3.66 2.22
CA ALA A 6 7.51 -2.50 2.93
C ALA A 6 7.72 -1.31 1.98
N ARG A 7 8.36 -1.54 0.82
CA ARG A 7 8.63 -0.51 -0.19
C ARG A 7 7.35 0.12 -0.73
N CYS A 8 6.32 -0.68 -1.03
CA CYS A 8 5.03 -0.18 -1.50
C CYS A 8 4.40 0.76 -0.45
N TRP A 9 4.36 0.31 0.81
CA TRP A 9 3.84 1.13 1.90
C TRP A 9 4.64 2.43 2.09
N THR A 10 5.97 2.34 2.12
CA THR A 10 6.84 3.52 2.27
C THR A 10 6.66 4.53 1.14
N LEU A 11 6.58 4.10 -0.12
CA LEU A 11 6.39 5.01 -1.25
C LEU A 11 5.08 5.80 -1.14
N VAL A 12 4.00 5.13 -0.75
CA VAL A 12 2.70 5.80 -0.58
C VAL A 12 2.70 6.72 0.65
N ALA A 13 3.33 6.30 1.75
CA ALA A 13 3.46 7.11 2.95
C ALA A 13 4.35 8.35 2.76
N LEU A 14 5.36 8.27 1.88
CA LEU A 14 6.18 9.41 1.48
C LEU A 14 5.44 10.33 0.51
N ALA A 15 4.68 9.76 -0.44
CA ALA A 15 3.88 10.54 -1.38
C ALA A 15 2.83 11.41 -0.66
N ASP A 16 2.26 10.91 0.44
CA ASP A 16 1.32 11.64 1.29
C ASP A 16 1.95 12.87 1.98
N ARG A 17 3.27 12.82 2.23
CA ARG A 17 4.03 13.90 2.89
C ARG A 17 4.83 14.76 1.92
N ALA A 18 4.79 14.47 0.63
CA ALA A 18 5.55 15.20 -0.37
C ALA A 18 4.95 16.60 -0.58
N GLY A 19 5.79 17.63 -0.46
CA GLY A 19 5.38 19.02 -0.72
C GLY A 19 5.31 19.38 -2.22
N ASP A 20 5.96 18.59 -3.08
CA ASP A 20 5.94 18.75 -4.54
C ASP A 20 5.00 17.73 -5.20
N GLY A 21 4.08 18.23 -6.03
CA GLY A 21 3.14 17.41 -6.80
C GLY A 21 3.82 16.47 -7.80
N GLN A 22 4.96 16.86 -8.39
CA GLN A 22 5.72 16.01 -9.32
C GLN A 22 6.43 14.87 -8.57
N GLU A 23 7.06 15.17 -7.44
CA GLU A 23 7.64 14.15 -6.56
C GLU A 23 6.59 13.16 -6.06
N ARG A 24 5.44 13.66 -5.60
CA ARG A 24 4.29 12.85 -5.21
C ARG A 24 3.85 11.91 -6.33
N ALA A 25 3.68 12.41 -7.55
CA ALA A 25 3.27 11.61 -8.70
C ALA A 25 4.29 10.49 -9.00
N ARG A 26 5.60 10.79 -8.96
CA ARG A 26 6.67 9.79 -9.16
C ARG A 26 6.66 8.68 -8.10
N MET A 27 6.42 9.03 -6.84
CA MET A 27 6.34 8.04 -5.76
C MET A 27 5.12 7.12 -5.92
N LEU A 28 3.96 7.68 -6.26
CA LEU A 28 2.73 6.92 -6.50
C LEU A 28 2.85 6.01 -7.72
N ASP A 29 3.49 6.49 -8.80
CA ASP A 29 3.75 5.69 -9.99
C ASP A 29 4.65 4.48 -9.66
N ARG A 30 5.76 4.70 -8.95
CA ARG A 30 6.63 3.61 -8.49
C ARG A 30 5.89 2.62 -7.61
N ALA A 31 4.99 3.08 -6.73
CA ALA A 31 4.22 2.21 -5.85
C ALA A 31 3.26 1.28 -6.60
N ARG A 32 2.70 1.74 -7.73
CA ARG A 32 1.78 0.94 -8.58
C ARG A 32 2.46 -0.27 -9.20
N HIS A 33 3.75 -0.15 -9.50
CA HIS A 33 4.57 -1.19 -10.12
C HIS A 33 5.19 -2.16 -9.11
N VAL A 34 4.92 -2.00 -7.81
CA VAL A 34 5.41 -2.96 -6.81
C VAL A 34 4.52 -4.19 -6.79
N GLU A 35 5.09 -5.33 -7.17
CA GLU A 35 4.43 -6.63 -7.07
C GLU A 35 4.39 -7.12 -5.62
N LEU A 36 3.18 -7.34 -5.11
CA LEU A 36 2.95 -7.88 -3.78
C LEU A 36 2.88 -9.40 -3.84
N VAL A 37 3.77 -10.04 -3.10
CA VAL A 37 3.81 -11.50 -2.95
C VAL A 37 3.04 -11.93 -1.69
N ARG A 38 2.53 -13.16 -1.70
CA ARG A 38 1.81 -13.71 -0.55
C ARG A 38 2.71 -13.75 0.69
N MET A 39 2.24 -13.18 1.80
CA MET A 39 3.00 -13.17 3.06
C MET A 39 2.74 -14.42 3.93
N PRO A 40 3.77 -14.94 4.62
CA PRO A 40 3.61 -15.93 5.68
C PRO A 40 2.71 -15.41 6.82
N ARG A 41 2.12 -16.32 7.61
CA ARG A 41 1.17 -15.98 8.70
C ARG A 41 1.68 -14.88 9.63
N LYS A 42 2.95 -14.96 10.05
CA LYS A 42 3.60 -14.00 10.96
C LYS A 42 3.76 -12.59 10.36
N LEU A 43 3.71 -12.47 9.04
CA LEU A 43 3.92 -11.20 8.29
C LEU A 43 2.66 -10.71 7.59
N ARG A 44 1.50 -11.32 7.83
CA ARG A 44 0.21 -10.86 7.29
C ARG A 44 -0.12 -9.40 7.61
N PRO A 45 0.24 -8.83 8.77
CA PRO A 45 0.06 -7.40 9.00
C PRO A 45 0.75 -6.53 7.94
N LEU A 46 1.93 -6.94 7.44
CA LEU A 46 2.61 -6.22 6.35
C LEU A 46 1.88 -6.36 5.00
N ALA A 47 1.23 -7.50 4.74
CA ALA A 47 0.36 -7.64 3.56
C ALA A 47 -0.85 -6.71 3.62
N VAL A 48 -1.43 -6.52 4.82
CA VAL A 48 -2.52 -5.55 5.03
C VAL A 48 -2.04 -4.13 4.72
N LEU A 49 -0.92 -3.70 5.32
CA LEU A 49 -0.37 -2.36 5.10
C LEU A 49 -0.02 -2.12 3.63
N ALA A 50 0.65 -3.07 2.99
CA ALA A 50 1.04 -2.95 1.58
C ALA A 50 -0.16 -2.97 0.63
N GLY A 51 -1.15 -3.83 0.87
CA GLY A 51 -2.36 -3.89 0.04
C GLY A 51 -3.23 -2.63 0.20
N LEU A 52 -3.36 -2.09 1.41
CA LEU A 52 -4.02 -0.81 1.64
C LEU A 52 -3.26 0.35 1.00
N ALA A 53 -1.92 0.36 1.10
CA ALA A 53 -1.08 1.36 0.46
C ALA A 53 -1.24 1.31 -1.06
N GLN A 54 -1.22 0.13 -1.68
CA GLN A 54 -1.42 -0.01 -3.11
C GLN A 54 -2.80 0.51 -3.54
N ARG A 55 -3.86 0.24 -2.77
CA ARG A 55 -5.20 0.79 -3.01
C ARG A 55 -5.22 2.32 -2.89
N ALA A 56 -4.64 2.86 -1.82
CA ALA A 56 -4.53 4.30 -1.61
C ALA A 56 -3.74 4.98 -2.75
N GLY A 57 -2.67 4.37 -3.23
CA GLY A 57 -1.89 4.87 -4.36
C GLY A 57 -2.65 4.87 -5.68
N ARG A 58 -3.54 3.90 -5.90
CA ARG A 58 -4.47 3.88 -7.04
C ARG A 58 -5.51 5.00 -6.97
N ARG A 59 -5.95 5.38 -5.76
CA ARG A 59 -6.79 6.56 -5.51
C ARG A 59 -6.04 7.88 -5.58
N GLY A 60 -4.74 7.84 -5.90
CA GLY A 60 -3.92 9.04 -6.05
C GLY A 60 -3.26 9.51 -4.76
N GLY A 61 -3.08 8.65 -3.74
CA GLY A 61 -2.30 8.96 -2.53
C GLY A 61 -3.13 9.55 -1.39
N SER A 62 -4.16 8.81 -0.95
CA SER A 62 -5.04 9.15 0.18
C SER A 62 -4.70 8.36 1.44
N ASP A 63 -5.43 8.59 2.52
CA ASP A 63 -5.48 7.71 3.68
C ASP A 63 -5.61 6.22 3.28
N LEU A 64 -4.94 5.35 4.02
CA LEU A 64 -5.02 3.89 3.85
C LEU A 64 -6.47 3.40 3.93
N LEU A 65 -7.27 4.01 4.81
CA LEU A 65 -8.70 3.77 4.99
C LEU A 65 -9.57 4.85 4.33
N GLY A 66 -9.18 5.33 3.15
CA GLY A 66 -9.87 6.42 2.46
C GLY A 66 -11.15 6.05 1.69
N ASP A 67 -11.64 4.80 1.75
CA ASP A 67 -12.94 4.43 1.14
C ASP A 67 -13.75 3.45 1.98
N ARG A 68 -15.06 3.36 1.70
CA ARG A 68 -16.01 2.48 2.43
C ARG A 68 -15.63 0.98 2.39
N LEU A 69 -14.84 0.57 1.40
CA LEU A 69 -14.43 -0.82 1.20
C LEU A 69 -13.04 -1.13 1.78
N SER A 70 -12.34 -0.13 2.32
CA SER A 70 -10.98 -0.27 2.83
C SER A 70 -10.91 -1.16 4.07
N PRO A 71 -11.88 -1.13 5.02
CA PRO A 71 -11.92 -2.10 6.11
C PRO A 71 -12.11 -3.54 5.63
N LEU A 72 -13.00 -3.76 4.65
CA LEU A 72 -13.23 -5.08 4.06
C LEU A 72 -11.99 -5.59 3.33
N ALA A 73 -11.30 -4.70 2.60
CA ALA A 73 -10.03 -5.02 1.98
C ALA A 73 -8.98 -5.42 3.02
N ALA A 74 -8.86 -4.69 4.13
CA ALA A 74 -7.92 -5.01 5.20
C ALA A 74 -8.13 -6.42 5.78
N ILE A 75 -9.40 -6.81 6.03
CA ILE A 75 -9.77 -8.15 6.50
C ILE A 75 -9.35 -9.21 5.47
N ARG A 76 -9.72 -9.01 4.20
CA ARG A 76 -9.39 -9.94 3.12
C ARG A 76 -7.88 -10.13 2.98
N LEU A 77 -7.12 -9.04 3.02
CA LEU A 77 -5.66 -9.03 2.97
C LEU A 77 -5.06 -9.78 4.17
N GLY A 78 -5.62 -9.61 5.37
CA GLY A 78 -5.18 -10.31 6.58
C GLY A 78 -5.45 -11.81 6.54
N ILE A 79 -6.54 -12.25 5.91
CA ILE A 79 -6.88 -13.67 5.75
C ILE A 79 -6.01 -14.33 4.67
N LEU A 80 -5.92 -13.71 3.48
CA LEU A 80 -5.25 -14.27 2.30
C LEU A 80 -3.73 -14.04 2.29
N GLY A 81 -3.28 -12.95 2.91
CA GLY A 81 -1.89 -12.49 2.90
C GLY A 81 -1.47 -11.78 1.62
N ARG A 82 -2.42 -11.30 0.79
CA ARG A 82 -2.20 -10.54 -0.46
C ARG A 82 -3.44 -9.78 -0.91
#